data_AF-A0A7R9EBA4-F1
#
_entry.id   AF-A0A7R9EBA4-F1
#
_cell.length_a   1.000
_cell.length_b   1.000
_cell.length_c   1.000
_cell.angle_alpha   90.00
_cell.angle_beta   90.00
_cell.angle_gamma   90.00
#
_symmetry.space_group_name_H-M   'P 1'
#
loop_
_entity.id
_entity.type
_entity.pdbx_description
1 polymer ?
#
loop_
_entity_poly.entity_id
_entity_poly.type
_entity_poly.pdbx_seq_one_letter_code
_entity_poly.pdbx_strand_id
1 'polypeptide(L)'
;MFFDDEVIELIANCSNNQAFQKGNIKLKVTVNDIKVFLGIHLLRGYSSVPRYRIYWETSKVCTRIDNLTLDENDKFGKVRPLWLLISQRWLRAFPKDSNLSIDEALVPYYSQPGAKQHIHGEPYQSASTGNTHPELGVGGSVVIYLVDKFPLGQYSIYIDKFFTSVRLLEELKVGATTAPGLFDRIELRKHP
;
A
#
# COMPACT_ATOMS: atom_id res chain seq x y z
N MET A 1 2.03 -13.80 -10.39
CA MET A 1 1.09 -12.74 -10.85
C MET A 1 0.46 -12.10 -9.62
N PHE A 2 0.23 -10.78 -9.61
CA PHE A 2 -0.19 -10.03 -8.40
C PHE A 2 -1.64 -10.30 -7.95
N PHE A 3 -2.52 -10.66 -8.89
CA PHE A 3 -3.87 -11.15 -8.63
C PHE A 3 -3.93 -12.61 -9.03
N ASP A 4 -3.48 -13.48 -8.15
CA ASP A 4 -3.62 -14.93 -8.33
C ASP A 4 -4.96 -15.44 -7.81
N ASP A 5 -5.23 -16.73 -8.01
CA ASP A 5 -6.52 -17.32 -7.69
C ASP A 5 -6.88 -17.18 -6.20
N GLU A 6 -5.89 -17.20 -5.29
CA GLU A 6 -6.10 -17.01 -3.85
C GLU A 6 -6.61 -15.59 -3.54
N VAL A 7 -5.99 -14.56 -4.11
CA VAL A 7 -6.44 -13.17 -3.92
C VAL A 7 -7.85 -12.98 -4.50
N ILE A 8 -8.11 -13.56 -5.67
CA ILE A 8 -9.40 -13.42 -6.36
C ILE A 8 -10.51 -14.16 -5.58
N GLU A 9 -10.20 -15.34 -5.05
CA GLU A 9 -11.11 -16.12 -4.22
C GLU A 9 -11.42 -15.41 -2.89
N LEU A 10 -10.42 -14.80 -2.25
CA LEU A 10 -10.65 -13.99 -1.06
C LEU A 10 -11.63 -12.84 -1.33
N ILE A 11 -11.46 -12.13 -2.45
CA ILE A 11 -12.36 -11.02 -2.83
C ILE A 11 -13.78 -11.54 -3.08
N ALA A 12 -13.94 -12.68 -3.75
CA ALA A 12 -15.25 -13.28 -4.01
C ALA A 12 -15.94 -13.69 -2.69
N ASN A 13 -15.22 -14.34 -1.79
CA ASN A 13 -15.73 -14.80 -0.50
C ASN A 13 -16.15 -13.63 0.40
N CYS A 14 -15.30 -12.60 0.52
CA CYS A 14 -15.66 -11.39 1.28
C CYS A 14 -16.89 -10.68 0.70
N SER A 15 -17.03 -10.65 -0.64
CA SER A 15 -18.18 -10.03 -1.31
C SER A 15 -19.49 -10.78 -1.03
N ASN A 16 -19.46 -12.11 -1.07
CA ASN A 16 -20.62 -12.95 -0.77
C ASN A 16 -21.04 -12.86 0.70
N ASN A 17 -20.08 -12.94 1.62
CA ASN A 17 -20.34 -12.83 3.06
C ASN A 17 -21.02 -11.50 3.39
N GLN A 18 -20.57 -10.41 2.75
CA GLN A 18 -21.21 -9.12 2.93
C GLN A 18 -22.63 -9.07 2.37
N ALA A 19 -22.86 -9.64 1.18
CA ALA A 19 -24.19 -9.64 0.59
C ALA A 19 -25.19 -10.40 1.47
N PHE A 20 -24.76 -11.53 2.03
CA PHE A 20 -25.52 -12.30 3.00
C PHE A 20 -25.87 -11.49 4.25
N GLN A 21 -24.88 -10.80 4.86
CA GLN A 21 -25.11 -9.96 6.04
C GLN A 21 -26.12 -8.83 5.82
N LYS A 22 -26.27 -8.35 4.59
CA LYS A 22 -27.25 -7.30 4.24
C LYS A 22 -28.62 -7.85 3.86
N GLY A 23 -28.85 -9.14 4.07
CA GLY A 23 -30.09 -9.82 3.70
C GLY A 23 -30.21 -10.09 2.20
N ASN A 24 -29.14 -9.91 1.42
CA ASN A 24 -29.15 -10.16 -0.02
C ASN A 24 -28.66 -11.58 -0.31
N ILE A 25 -29.53 -12.54 -0.03
CA ILE A 25 -29.30 -13.99 -0.19
C ILE A 25 -29.19 -14.44 -1.66
N LYS A 26 -29.57 -13.58 -2.61
CA LYS A 26 -29.56 -13.91 -4.04
C LYS A 26 -28.22 -13.62 -4.71
N LEU A 27 -27.39 -12.75 -4.14
CA LEU A 27 -26.11 -12.39 -4.76
C LEU A 27 -25.11 -13.53 -4.54
N LYS A 28 -24.59 -14.07 -5.65
CA LYS A 28 -23.52 -15.06 -5.63
C LYS A 28 -22.42 -14.63 -6.60
N VAL A 29 -21.42 -13.97 -6.04
CA VAL A 29 -20.19 -13.54 -6.72
C VAL A 29 -19.27 -14.75 -6.88
N THR A 30 -18.81 -14.99 -8.09
CA THR A 30 -17.84 -16.04 -8.42
C THR A 30 -16.45 -15.45 -8.65
N VAL A 31 -15.43 -16.31 -8.63
CA VAL A 31 -14.06 -15.96 -9.04
C VAL A 31 -14.04 -15.34 -10.45
N ASN A 32 -14.88 -15.83 -11.36
CA ASN A 32 -14.98 -15.29 -12.71
C ASN A 32 -15.54 -13.85 -12.73
N ASP A 33 -16.53 -13.55 -11.90
CA ASP A 33 -17.08 -12.20 -11.80
C ASP A 33 -16.03 -11.20 -11.32
N ILE A 34 -15.18 -11.61 -10.38
CA ILE A 34 -14.05 -10.78 -9.92
C ILE A 34 -13.00 -10.61 -11.02
N LYS A 35 -12.67 -11.67 -11.79
CA LYS A 35 -11.77 -11.57 -12.94
C LYS A 35 -12.30 -10.58 -14.00
N VAL A 36 -13.59 -10.67 -14.34
CA VAL A 36 -14.25 -9.72 -15.25
C VAL A 36 -14.23 -8.30 -14.69
N PHE A 37 -14.54 -8.12 -13.40
CA PHE A 37 -14.51 -6.82 -12.73
C PHE A 37 -13.12 -6.17 -12.78
N LEU A 38 -12.06 -6.93 -12.49
CA LEU A 38 -10.68 -6.47 -12.59
C LEU A 38 -10.30 -6.16 -14.04
N GLY A 39 -10.71 -6.99 -15.00
CA GLY A 39 -10.51 -6.76 -16.42
C GLY A 39 -11.10 -5.42 -16.90
N ILE A 40 -12.33 -5.10 -16.46
CA ILE A 40 -12.95 -3.81 -16.80
C ILE A 40 -12.20 -2.64 -16.13
N HIS A 41 -11.71 -2.80 -14.90
CA HIS A 41 -10.90 -1.78 -14.23
C HIS A 41 -9.58 -1.50 -14.95
N LEU A 42 -8.90 -2.55 -15.42
CA LEU A 42 -7.67 -2.41 -16.21
C LEU A 42 -7.95 -1.73 -17.56
N LEU A 43 -9.02 -2.13 -18.26
CA LEU A 43 -9.41 -1.51 -19.53
C LEU A 43 -9.76 -0.02 -19.36
N ARG A 44 -10.42 0.33 -18.25
CA ARG A 44 -10.70 1.73 -17.89
C ARG A 44 -9.41 2.53 -17.64
N GLY A 45 -8.39 1.92 -17.04
CA GLY A 45 -7.08 2.54 -16.88
C GLY A 45 -6.40 2.84 -18.22
N TYR A 46 -6.68 2.05 -19.26
CA TYR A 46 -6.13 2.21 -20.59
C TYR A 46 -6.89 3.26 -21.44
N SER A 47 -8.22 3.29 -21.36
CA SER A 47 -9.06 4.22 -22.15
C SER A 47 -9.79 5.19 -21.24
N SER A 48 -9.20 6.36 -20.96
CA SER A 48 -9.80 7.40 -20.11
C SER A 48 -10.99 8.09 -20.78
N VAL A 49 -12.13 8.16 -20.10
CA VAL A 49 -13.30 8.95 -20.51
C VAL A 49 -13.58 10.05 -19.47
N PRO A 50 -14.19 11.18 -19.85
CA PRO A 50 -14.31 12.35 -18.99
C PRO A 50 -15.11 12.14 -17.70
N ARG A 51 -15.97 11.11 -17.62
CA ARG A 51 -16.78 10.81 -16.44
C ARG A 51 -16.92 9.31 -16.22
N TYR A 52 -16.65 8.87 -14.99
CA TYR A 52 -16.75 7.47 -14.55
C TYR A 52 -18.06 6.79 -14.97
N ARG A 53 -19.17 7.54 -14.93
CA ARG A 53 -20.52 7.03 -15.21
C ARG A 53 -20.72 6.58 -16.67
N ILE A 54 -19.91 7.09 -17.60
CA ILE A 54 -20.01 6.77 -19.04
C ILE A 54 -19.60 5.31 -19.33
N TYR A 55 -18.67 4.74 -18.53
CA TYR A 55 -18.34 3.32 -18.65
C TYR A 55 -19.48 2.38 -18.26
N TRP A 56 -20.49 2.90 -17.56
CA TRP A 56 -21.48 2.09 -16.83
C TRP A 56 -22.92 2.58 -17.01
N GLU A 57 -23.24 3.28 -18.10
CA GLU A 57 -24.63 3.55 -18.47
C GLU A 57 -25.32 2.25 -18.95
N THR A 58 -25.61 1.35 -17.99
CA THR A 58 -26.96 1.01 -17.49
C THR A 58 -26.80 0.23 -16.16
N SER A 59 -27.12 0.91 -15.05
CA SER A 59 -27.37 0.48 -13.64
C SER A 59 -26.30 -0.24 -12.76
N LYS A 60 -25.87 0.52 -11.72
CA LYS A 60 -25.38 0.25 -10.33
C LYS A 60 -24.59 -1.04 -9.96
N VAL A 61 -23.34 -0.85 -9.50
CA VAL A 61 -22.57 -1.81 -8.67
C VAL A 61 -21.90 -1.08 -7.49
N CYS A 62 -21.88 -1.71 -6.31
CA CYS A 62 -21.30 -1.23 -5.05
C CYS A 62 -20.39 -2.33 -4.46
N THR A 63 -19.17 -1.99 -4.04
CA THR A 63 -18.27 -2.90 -3.31
C THR A 63 -17.79 -2.23 -2.01
N ARG A 64 -17.98 -2.88 -0.86
CA ARG A 64 -17.34 -2.51 0.42
C ARG A 64 -16.95 -3.79 1.17
N ILE A 65 -15.84 -3.78 1.89
CA ILE A 65 -15.26 -4.95 2.57
C ILE A 65 -15.97 -5.22 3.92
N ASP A 66 -15.93 -6.47 4.38
CA ASP A 66 -16.58 -7.03 5.59
C ASP A 66 -16.11 -6.37 6.91
N ASN A 67 -16.99 -6.29 7.92
CA ASN A 67 -16.74 -5.62 9.20
C ASN A 67 -16.74 -6.56 10.43
N LEU A 68 -17.02 -7.86 10.27
CA LEU A 68 -17.31 -8.74 11.42
C LEU A 68 -16.07 -9.22 12.21
N THR A 69 -14.85 -9.04 11.69
CA THR A 69 -13.59 -9.49 12.32
C THR A 69 -12.55 -8.37 12.40
N LEU A 70 -12.97 -7.11 12.33
CA LEU A 70 -12.06 -5.97 12.33
C LEU A 70 -11.59 -5.66 13.74
N ASP A 71 -10.29 -5.48 13.90
CA ASP A 71 -9.74 -4.78 15.05
C ASP A 71 -10.25 -3.33 15.03
N GLU A 72 -11.01 -2.95 16.06
CA GLU A 72 -11.56 -1.59 16.19
C GLU A 72 -10.46 -0.52 16.26
N ASN A 73 -9.24 -0.91 16.63
CA ASN A 73 -8.08 -0.03 16.67
C ASN A 73 -7.35 0.09 15.32
N ASP A 74 -7.58 -0.83 14.37
CA ASP A 74 -6.99 -0.75 13.02
C ASP A 74 -7.89 0.06 12.08
N LYS A 75 -7.57 1.35 11.91
CA LYS A 75 -8.22 2.25 10.96
C LYS A 75 -8.25 1.71 9.52
N PHE A 76 -7.34 0.80 9.17
CA PHE A 76 -7.24 0.17 7.85
C PHE A 76 -7.69 -1.30 7.83
N GLY A 77 -8.29 -1.82 8.91
CA GLY A 77 -8.60 -3.25 9.06
C GLY A 77 -9.36 -3.84 7.86
N LYS A 78 -10.22 -3.04 7.22
CA LYS A 78 -10.97 -3.44 6.01
C LYS A 78 -10.08 -3.78 4.82
N VAL A 79 -8.99 -3.03 4.61
CA VAL A 79 -8.09 -3.23 3.47
C VAL A 79 -6.83 -4.02 3.84
N ARG A 80 -6.61 -4.23 5.15
CA ARG A 80 -5.40 -4.87 5.69
C ARG A 80 -5.11 -6.26 5.08
N PRO A 81 -6.09 -7.19 4.96
CA PRO A 81 -5.82 -8.51 4.39
C PRO A 81 -5.35 -8.43 2.94
N LEU A 82 -6.00 -7.58 2.14
CA LEU A 82 -5.64 -7.35 0.74
C LEU A 82 -4.24 -6.72 0.63
N TRP A 83 -3.96 -5.70 1.45
CA TRP A 83 -2.66 -5.02 1.49
C TRP A 83 -1.52 -6.01 1.79
N LEU A 84 -1.69 -6.86 2.80
CA LEU A 84 -0.68 -7.85 3.19
C LEU A 84 -0.43 -8.88 2.09
N LEU A 85 -1.48 -9.40 1.46
CA LEU A 85 -1.34 -10.35 0.36
C LEU A 85 -0.60 -9.74 -0.82
N ILE A 86 -1.02 -8.55 -1.26
CA ILE A 86 -0.38 -7.85 -2.38
C ILE A 86 1.09 -7.57 -2.04
N SER A 87 1.37 -7.02 -0.85
CA SER A 87 2.75 -6.74 -0.39
C SER A 87 3.65 -7.97 -0.42
N GLN A 88 3.16 -9.13 0.04
CA GLN A 88 3.91 -10.39 -0.03
C GLN A 88 4.20 -10.82 -1.48
N ARG A 89 3.24 -10.66 -2.40
CA ARG A 89 3.44 -10.99 -3.82
C ARG A 89 4.45 -10.04 -4.48
N TRP A 90 4.48 -8.76 -4.11
CA TRP A 90 5.50 -7.81 -4.55
C TRP A 90 6.90 -8.24 -4.14
N LEU A 91 7.11 -8.61 -2.88
CA LEU A 91 8.42 -9.07 -2.41
C LEU A 91 8.90 -10.34 -3.14
N ARG A 92 7.99 -11.25 -3.48
CA ARG A 92 8.32 -12.47 -4.26
C ARG A 92 8.66 -12.16 -5.72
N ALA A 93 8.03 -11.15 -6.31
CA ALA A 93 8.24 -10.76 -7.70
C ALA A 93 9.35 -9.70 -7.87
N PHE A 94 9.94 -9.23 -6.77
CA PHE A 94 10.91 -8.16 -6.78
C PHE A 94 12.18 -8.59 -7.55
N PRO A 95 12.59 -7.85 -8.60
CA PRO A 95 13.69 -8.25 -9.49
C PRO A 95 15.09 -8.11 -8.87
N LYS A 96 15.19 -7.84 -7.55
CA LYS A 96 16.44 -7.56 -6.82
C LYS A 96 17.23 -6.39 -7.42
N ASP A 97 16.53 -5.32 -7.81
CA ASP A 97 17.21 -4.11 -8.24
C ASP A 97 18.04 -3.55 -7.08
N SER A 98 19.28 -3.20 -7.39
CA SER A 98 20.22 -2.62 -6.45
C SER A 98 19.96 -1.14 -6.17
N ASN A 99 19.20 -0.42 -7.00
CA ASN A 99 18.94 1.02 -6.81
C ASN A 99 17.48 1.26 -6.43
N LEU A 100 17.23 1.72 -5.19
CA LEU A 100 15.88 1.86 -4.65
C LEU A 100 15.62 3.27 -4.14
N SER A 101 14.48 3.84 -4.52
CA SER A 101 14.03 5.15 -4.01
C SER A 101 12.86 4.99 -3.05
N ILE A 102 12.90 5.72 -1.93
CA ILE A 102 11.80 5.81 -0.97
C ILE A 102 11.22 7.23 -1.04
N ASP A 103 9.91 7.30 -1.32
CA ASP A 103 9.17 8.55 -1.48
C ASP A 103 7.69 8.37 -1.08
N GLU A 104 6.95 9.48 -0.96
CA GLU A 104 5.50 9.49 -0.74
C GLU A 104 4.73 9.42 -2.06
N ALA A 105 3.70 8.59 -2.09
CA ALA A 105 2.70 8.60 -3.14
C ALA A 105 1.34 9.03 -2.57
N LEU A 106 0.73 10.04 -3.18
CA LEU A 106 -0.59 10.52 -2.79
C LEU A 106 -1.68 9.96 -3.69
N VAL A 107 -2.72 9.41 -3.08
CA VAL A 107 -3.93 8.97 -3.78
C VAL A 107 -5.06 9.95 -3.45
N PRO A 108 -5.53 10.76 -4.43
CA PRO A 108 -6.61 11.71 -4.19
C PRO A 108 -7.88 11.01 -3.70
N TYR A 109 -8.44 11.49 -2.59
CA TYR A 109 -9.66 10.92 -2.02
C TYR A 109 -10.56 11.99 -1.39
N TYR A 110 -11.79 12.08 -1.88
CA TYR A 110 -12.67 13.22 -1.60
C TYR A 110 -13.61 13.01 -0.41
N SER A 111 -13.92 11.76 -0.01
CA SER A 111 -14.76 11.54 1.18
C SER A 111 -13.98 11.75 2.49
N GLN A 112 -14.63 11.57 3.64
CA GLN A 112 -14.05 11.82 4.98
C GLN A 112 -13.69 10.53 5.75
N PRO A 113 -12.60 9.82 5.41
CA PRO A 113 -12.10 8.75 6.26
C PRO A 113 -11.19 9.30 7.38
N GLY A 114 -11.13 8.60 8.51
CA GLY A 114 -10.33 9.00 9.68
C GLY A 114 -8.80 8.96 9.52
N ALA A 115 -8.30 8.58 8.34
CA ALA A 115 -6.89 8.57 7.96
C ALA A 115 -6.58 9.55 6.80
N LYS A 116 -7.55 10.34 6.33
CA LYS A 116 -7.31 11.36 5.30
C LYS A 116 -6.48 12.49 5.88
N GLN A 117 -5.49 12.93 5.12
CA GLN A 117 -4.66 14.07 5.45
C GLN A 117 -4.89 15.19 4.44
N HIS A 118 -4.94 16.43 4.92
CA HIS A 118 -4.97 17.61 4.08
C HIS A 118 -3.54 18.14 4.02
N ILE A 119 -2.94 18.11 2.83
CA ILE A 119 -1.57 18.58 2.62
C ILE A 119 -1.66 20.02 2.14
N HIS A 120 -1.45 20.95 3.07
CA HIS A 120 -1.11 22.33 2.72
C HIS A 120 0.39 22.38 2.41
N GLY A 121 0.81 23.26 1.50
CA GLY A 121 2.22 23.38 1.04
C GLY A 121 3.26 23.81 2.09
N GLU A 122 2.98 23.59 3.37
CA GLU A 122 3.90 23.73 4.49
C GLU A 122 4.51 22.37 4.85
N PRO A 123 5.70 22.34 5.49
CA PRO A 123 6.34 21.08 5.89
C PRO A 123 5.41 20.28 6.80
N TYR A 124 4.99 19.12 6.30
CA TYR A 124 4.11 18.20 6.97
C TYR A 124 4.71 17.71 8.30
N GLN A 125 3.91 17.73 9.37
CA GLN A 125 4.22 17.06 10.63
C GLN A 125 3.24 15.89 10.80
N SER A 126 3.71 14.68 10.53
CA SER A 126 2.92 13.46 10.70
C SER A 126 2.48 13.27 12.15
N ALA A 127 1.24 12.82 12.35
CA ALA A 127 0.79 12.29 13.64
C ALA A 127 1.62 11.04 14.01
N SER A 128 1.96 10.88 15.28
CA SER A 128 2.86 9.86 15.86
C SER A 128 2.36 8.40 15.81
N THR A 129 1.33 8.11 15.01
CA THR A 129 0.65 6.81 15.04
C THR A 129 1.41 5.78 14.21
N GLY A 130 1.92 4.73 14.85
CA GLY A 130 2.58 3.60 14.17
C GLY A 130 4.11 3.67 14.08
N ASN A 131 4.76 4.50 14.90
CA ASN A 131 6.22 4.52 14.99
C ASN A 131 6.76 3.22 15.59
N THR A 132 7.37 2.39 14.77
CA THR A 132 8.17 1.24 15.22
C THR A 132 9.48 1.68 15.86
N HIS A 133 10.02 2.84 15.46
CA HIS A 133 11.26 3.44 15.95
C HIS A 133 11.04 4.91 16.37
N PRO A 134 10.48 5.18 17.56
CA PRO A 134 10.17 6.53 18.03
C PRO A 134 11.39 7.47 18.06
N GLU A 135 12.58 6.93 18.30
CA GLU A 135 13.86 7.62 18.40
C GLU A 135 14.34 8.26 17.09
N LEU A 136 13.89 7.71 15.95
CA LEU A 136 14.22 8.17 14.60
C LEU A 136 13.17 9.15 14.04
N GLY A 137 12.08 9.37 14.77
CA GLY A 137 10.91 10.09 14.27
C GLY A 137 10.11 9.28 13.24
N VAL A 138 8.97 9.81 12.81
CA VAL A 138 8.05 9.08 11.92
C VAL A 138 8.70 8.73 10.59
N GLY A 139 9.37 9.70 9.96
CA GLY A 139 10.02 9.47 8.66
C GLY A 139 11.12 8.42 8.72
N GLY A 140 11.99 8.47 9.74
CA GLY A 140 13.04 7.47 9.92
C GLY A 140 12.50 6.08 10.25
N SER A 141 11.44 6.01 11.08
CA SER A 141 10.76 4.75 11.38
C SER A 141 10.16 4.08 10.14
N VAL A 142 9.60 4.86 9.22
CA VAL A 142 9.06 4.35 7.95
C VAL A 142 10.18 3.81 7.06
N VAL A 143 11.29 4.55 6.95
CA VAL A 143 12.45 4.12 6.16
C VAL A 143 12.97 2.78 6.66
N ILE A 144 13.26 2.65 7.97
CA ILE A 144 13.77 1.40 8.54
C ILE A 144 12.76 0.26 8.33
N TYR A 145 11.47 0.50 8.59
CA TYR A 145 10.45 -0.51 8.39
C TYR A 145 10.41 -1.05 6.96
N LEU A 146 10.49 -0.17 5.95
CA LEU A 146 10.48 -0.58 4.54
C LEU A 146 11.74 -1.35 4.17
N VAL A 147 12.88 -0.84 4.65
CA VAL A 147 14.20 -1.40 4.41
C VAL A 147 14.31 -2.83 4.96
N ASP A 148 13.81 -3.08 6.15
CA ASP A 148 13.80 -4.40 6.80
C ASP A 148 12.92 -5.45 6.07
N LYS A 149 12.06 -5.03 5.13
CA LYS A 149 11.24 -5.97 4.34
C LYS A 149 11.95 -6.49 3.10
N PHE A 150 13.03 -5.85 2.66
CA PHE A 150 13.77 -6.31 1.49
C PHE A 150 14.62 -7.56 1.83
N PRO A 151 14.76 -8.50 0.88
CA PRO A 151 15.66 -9.64 1.08
C PRO A 151 17.11 -9.15 1.19
N LEU A 152 17.93 -9.88 1.96
CA LEU A 152 19.36 -9.59 2.09
C LEU A 152 20.02 -9.41 0.71
N GLY A 153 20.74 -8.31 0.55
CA GLY A 153 21.34 -7.92 -0.72
C GLY A 153 21.98 -6.55 -0.65
N GLN A 154 22.79 -6.23 -1.65
CA GLN A 154 23.49 -4.96 -1.73
C GLN A 154 22.60 -3.91 -2.40
N TYR A 155 22.12 -2.93 -1.63
CA TYR A 155 21.26 -1.86 -2.14
C TYR A 155 21.90 -0.47 -1.99
N SER A 156 21.63 0.37 -2.98
CA SER A 156 21.79 1.81 -3.00
C SER A 156 20.42 2.45 -2.78
N ILE A 157 20.20 3.03 -1.60
CA ILE A 157 18.91 3.63 -1.23
C ILE A 157 18.97 5.14 -1.35
N TYR A 158 17.99 5.70 -2.08
CA TYR A 158 17.76 7.12 -2.27
C TYR A 158 16.51 7.53 -1.48
N ILE A 159 16.61 8.58 -0.69
CA ILE A 159 15.55 9.01 0.24
C ILE A 159 15.35 10.51 0.06
N ASP A 160 14.09 10.97 -0.02
CA ASP A 160 13.80 12.40 -0.02
C ASP A 160 14.24 13.06 1.31
N LYS A 161 14.63 14.34 1.25
CA LYS A 161 15.05 15.14 2.40
C LYS A 161 14.01 15.11 3.52
N PHE A 162 12.73 15.04 3.16
CA PHE A 162 11.64 14.98 4.12
C PHE A 162 11.80 13.81 5.12
N PHE A 163 12.24 12.65 4.64
CA PHE A 163 12.45 11.45 5.46
C PHE A 163 13.84 11.35 6.07
N THR A 164 14.74 12.27 5.74
CA THR A 164 16.15 12.16 6.08
C THR A 164 16.46 12.84 7.42
N SER A 165 17.14 12.13 8.32
CA SER A 165 17.69 12.72 9.56
C SER A 165 19.10 12.19 9.84
N VAL A 166 19.90 12.92 10.60
CA VAL A 166 21.27 12.49 10.97
C VAL A 166 21.24 11.14 11.70
N ARG A 167 20.29 10.97 12.63
CA ARG A 167 20.09 9.72 13.38
C ARG A 167 19.75 8.54 12.48
N LEU A 168 18.91 8.75 11.47
CA LEU A 168 18.58 7.72 10.50
C LEU A 168 19.83 7.28 9.71
N LEU A 169 20.69 8.22 9.32
CA LEU A 169 21.91 7.90 8.59
C LEU A 169 22.92 7.15 9.45
N GLU A 170 23.01 7.46 10.75
CA GLU A 170 23.83 6.73 11.71
C GLU A 170 23.34 5.29 11.86
N GLU A 171 22.03 5.10 12.05
CA GLU A 171 21.42 3.77 12.21
C GLU A 171 21.65 2.91 10.95
N LEU A 172 21.43 3.47 9.77
CA LEU A 172 21.63 2.76 8.52
C LEU A 172 23.12 2.42 8.25
N LYS A 173 24.05 3.26 8.71
CA LYS A 173 25.49 2.96 8.65
C LYS A 173 25.89 1.83 9.61
N VAL A 174 25.31 1.81 10.81
CA VAL A 174 25.53 0.72 11.77
C VAL A 174 25.00 -0.61 11.23
N GLY A 175 23.80 -0.59 10.62
CA GLY A 175 23.22 -1.76 9.95
C GLY A 175 24.09 -2.28 8.80
N ALA A 176 24.62 -1.37 7.96
CA ALA A 176 25.57 -1.70 6.89
C ALA A 176 26.86 -2.35 7.41
N THR A 177 27.37 -1.90 8.56
CA THR A 177 28.63 -2.41 9.13
C THR A 177 28.45 -3.78 9.80
N THR A 178 27.30 -3.99 10.45
CA THR A 178 26.98 -5.23 11.19
C THR A 178 26.56 -6.36 10.26
N ALA A 179 25.94 -6.03 9.12
CA ALA A 179 25.60 -6.95 8.04
C ALA A 179 26.14 -6.39 6.71
N PRO A 180 27.43 -6.63 6.38
CA PRO A 180 28.11 -6.04 5.21
C PRO A 180 27.56 -6.47 3.84
N GLY A 181 26.44 -7.19 3.80
CA GLY A 181 25.68 -7.49 2.58
C GLY A 181 24.28 -6.88 2.57
N LEU A 182 24.00 -5.88 3.42
CA LEU A 182 22.68 -5.29 3.59
C LEU A 182 22.56 -3.91 2.92
N PHE A 183 23.55 -3.01 3.08
CA PHE A 183 23.59 -1.69 2.41
C PHE A 183 25.03 -1.28 2.15
N ASP A 184 25.44 -1.12 0.89
CA ASP A 184 26.80 -0.64 0.58
C ASP A 184 26.85 0.86 0.29
N ARG A 185 25.70 1.51 0.07
CA ARG A 185 25.69 2.96 -0.19
C ARG A 185 24.32 3.57 0.06
N ILE A 186 24.28 4.65 0.83
CA ILE A 186 23.09 5.51 0.90
C ILE A 186 23.49 6.84 0.28
N GLU A 187 23.00 7.08 -0.94
CA GLU A 187 23.22 8.34 -1.64
C GLU A 187 22.03 9.27 -1.39
N LEU A 188 22.28 10.32 -0.61
CA LEU A 188 21.36 11.46 -0.51
C LEU A 188 21.55 12.32 -1.77
N ARG A 189 20.62 12.25 -2.72
CA ARG A 189 20.62 13.14 -3.89
C ARG A 189 19.53 14.19 -3.75
N LYS A 190 19.90 15.44 -4.08
CA LYS A 190 18.95 16.50 -4.44
C LYS A 190 18.37 16.16 -5.82
N HIS A 191 17.05 16.12 -5.94
CA HIS A 191 16.47 16.46 -7.25
C HIS A 191 16.82 17.93 -7.56
N PRO A 192 17.21 18.25 -8.80
CA PRO A 192 17.57 19.62 -9.20
C PRO A 192 16.42 20.60 -9.04
#